data_AF-A0A942BR37-F1
#
_entry.id   AF-A0A942BR37-F1
#
_cell.length_a   1.000
_cell.length_b   1.000
_cell.length_c   1.000
_cell.angle_alpha   90.00
_cell.angle_beta   90.00
_cell.angle_gamma   90.00
#
_symmetry.space_group_name_H-M   'P 1'
#
loop_
_entity.id
_entity.type
_entity.pdbx_description
1 polymer ?
#
loop_
_entity_poly.entity_id
_entity_poly.type
_entity_poly.pdbx_seq_one_letter_code
_entity_poly.pdbx_strand_id
1 'polypeptide(L)'
;MRKFASSLLLAGALFGASALSAAGAKTYQVTGPVVSVDGGVVTVMKGKDKWEVNLGSATAPKVGDKVTITYTMTATSVEVKGAAKAEKPAKAAKKK
;
A
#
# COMPACT_ATOMS: atom_id res chain seq x y z
N MET A 1 13.64 44.01 18.08
CA MET A 1 14.77 43.17 18.53
C MET A 1 14.46 41.74 18.09
N ARG A 2 15.11 41.29 17.01
CA ARG A 2 15.08 39.89 16.56
C ARG A 2 15.68 39.04 17.68
N LYS A 3 15.06 37.92 18.08
CA LYS A 3 15.67 36.60 18.39
C LYS A 3 14.58 35.70 18.97
N PHE A 4 14.16 34.68 18.21
CA PHE A 4 13.86 33.36 18.76
C PHE A 4 14.20 32.33 17.69
N ALA A 5 15.50 32.06 17.56
CA ALA A 5 15.99 30.83 17.02
C ALA A 5 15.77 29.75 18.10
N SER A 6 14.95 28.76 17.80
CA SER A 6 14.73 27.54 18.57
C SER A 6 14.05 26.56 17.63
N SER A 7 14.40 25.30 17.54
CA SER A 7 15.50 24.54 18.10
C SER A 7 15.50 23.22 17.30
N LEU A 8 16.69 22.75 16.98
CA LEU A 8 17.12 21.35 17.11
C LEU A 8 16.22 20.22 16.59
N LEU A 9 16.81 19.49 15.63
CA LEU A 9 16.57 18.09 15.28
C LEU A 9 15.84 17.25 16.34
N LEU A 10 14.85 16.47 15.89
CA LEU A 10 14.55 15.18 16.52
C LEU A 10 14.48 14.07 15.47
N ALA A 11 15.57 13.33 15.41
CA ALA A 11 15.65 12.01 14.79
C ALA A 11 14.78 11.01 15.56
N GLY A 12 14.28 9.99 14.85
CA GLY A 12 13.92 8.72 15.48
C GLY A 12 12.49 8.25 15.24
N ALA A 13 12.33 7.38 14.25
CA ALA A 13 11.52 6.17 14.40
C ALA A 13 11.89 5.18 13.27
N LEU A 14 12.98 4.45 13.50
CA LEU A 14 13.17 3.14 12.89
C LEU A 14 12.07 2.21 13.41
N PHE A 15 11.12 1.85 12.56
CA PHE A 15 10.34 0.63 12.73
C PHE A 15 10.28 -0.08 11.37
N GLY A 16 11.35 -0.81 11.07
CA GLY A 16 11.28 -1.89 10.10
C GLY A 16 10.44 -2.99 10.71
N ALA A 17 9.14 -3.00 10.42
CA ALA A 17 8.27 -4.10 10.80
C ALA A 17 8.75 -5.37 10.07
N SER A 18 9.32 -6.29 10.82
CA SER A 18 9.58 -7.66 10.37
C SER A 18 8.24 -8.31 10.04
N ALA A 19 7.90 -8.37 8.75
CA ALA A 19 6.73 -9.08 8.30
C ALA A 19 6.93 -10.59 8.52
N LEU A 20 6.29 -11.12 9.56
CA LEU A 20 5.94 -12.53 9.66
C LEU A 20 5.18 -12.90 8.38
N SER A 21 5.81 -13.68 7.50
CA SER A 21 5.28 -14.05 6.19
C SER A 21 4.12 -15.04 6.35
N ALA A 22 2.92 -14.54 6.62
CA ALA A 22 1.69 -15.22 6.24
C ALA A 22 1.62 -15.26 4.71
N ALA A 23 1.16 -16.37 4.12
CA ALA A 23 0.99 -16.54 2.67
C ALA A 23 -0.17 -15.69 2.11
N GLY A 24 -0.15 -14.38 2.36
CA GLY A 24 -1.11 -13.37 1.90
C GLY A 24 -0.49 -12.41 0.88
N ALA A 25 -1.34 -11.62 0.22
CA ALA A 25 -0.89 -10.59 -0.71
C ALA A 25 0.07 -9.61 -0.02
N LYS A 26 1.05 -9.10 -0.76
CA LYS A 26 2.05 -8.17 -0.23
C LYS A 26 1.37 -6.91 0.29
N THR A 27 1.82 -6.46 1.45
CA THR A 27 1.48 -5.14 1.99
C THR A 27 2.47 -4.11 1.44
N TYR A 28 1.94 -2.93 1.12
CA TYR A 28 2.67 -1.80 0.56
C TYR A 28 2.43 -0.57 1.42
N GLN A 29 3.25 0.46 1.22
CA GLN A 29 3.13 1.72 1.96
C GLN A 29 3.29 2.93 1.04
N VAL A 30 2.47 3.94 1.31
CA VAL A 30 2.62 5.28 0.76
C VAL A 30 2.69 6.29 1.91
N THR A 31 3.68 7.16 1.87
CA THR A 31 3.88 8.21 2.88
C THR A 31 3.92 9.58 2.21
N GLY A 32 3.16 10.53 2.74
CA GLY A 32 3.10 11.88 2.19
C GLY A 32 2.00 12.74 2.81
N PRO A 33 1.91 14.02 2.44
CA PRO A 33 0.80 14.87 2.84
C PRO A 33 -0.48 14.48 2.09
N VAL A 34 -1.61 14.50 2.81
CA VAL A 34 -2.95 14.36 2.24
C VAL A 34 -3.31 15.65 1.51
N VAL A 35 -3.74 15.55 0.25
CA VAL A 35 -4.16 16.70 -0.57
C VAL A 35 -5.65 16.74 -0.86
N SER A 36 -6.34 15.61 -0.75
CA SER A 36 -7.81 15.56 -0.79
C SER A 36 -8.35 14.33 -0.09
N VAL A 37 -9.60 14.40 0.34
CA VAL A 37 -10.39 13.27 0.86
C VAL A 37 -11.80 13.40 0.33
N ASP A 38 -12.18 12.54 -0.60
CA ASP A 38 -13.44 12.65 -1.33
C ASP A 38 -14.04 11.26 -1.52
N GLY A 39 -15.34 11.09 -1.20
CA GLY A 39 -16.06 9.84 -1.48
C GLY A 39 -15.43 8.56 -0.89
N GLY A 40 -14.71 8.67 0.23
CA GLY A 40 -14.00 7.54 0.85
C GLY A 40 -12.64 7.22 0.21
N VAL A 41 -12.15 8.06 -0.70
CA VAL A 41 -10.80 7.99 -1.28
C VAL A 41 -9.94 9.08 -0.67
N VAL A 42 -8.75 8.73 -0.21
CA VAL A 42 -7.72 9.69 0.22
C VAL A 42 -6.67 9.83 -0.86
N THR A 43 -6.29 11.07 -1.17
CA THR A 43 -5.20 11.37 -2.09
C THR A 43 -3.97 11.83 -1.31
N VAL A 44 -2.84 11.14 -1.50
CA VAL A 44 -1.55 11.43 -0.86
C VAL A 44 -0.51 11.81 -1.92
N MET A 45 0.30 12.83 -1.65
CA MET A 45 1.44 13.18 -2.51
C MET A 45 2.69 12.40 -2.11
N LYS A 46 3.19 11.53 -2.98
CA LYS A 46 4.48 10.85 -2.80
C LYS A 46 5.48 11.42 -3.81
N GLY A 47 6.34 12.33 -3.36
CA GLY A 47 7.21 13.07 -4.26
C GLY A 47 6.38 13.95 -5.20
N LYS A 48 6.41 13.68 -6.51
CA LYS A 48 5.60 14.38 -7.51
C LYS A 48 4.34 13.62 -7.92
N ASP A 49 4.16 12.40 -7.41
CA ASP A 49 3.07 11.52 -7.80
C ASP A 49 1.90 11.64 -6.82
N LYS A 50 0.68 11.62 -7.36
CA LYS A 50 -0.56 11.51 -6.58
C LYS A 50 -0.94 10.05 -6.43
N TRP A 51 -1.19 9.64 -5.19
CA TRP A 51 -1.62 8.29 -4.84
C TRP A 51 -3.05 8.35 -4.29
N GLU A 52 -3.97 7.70 -4.98
CA GLU A 52 -5.37 7.57 -4.56
C GLU A 52 -5.56 6.22 -3.88
N VAL A 53 -6.05 6.23 -2.64
CA VAL A 53 -6.26 5.03 -1.85
C VAL A 53 -7.69 5.01 -1.32
N ASN A 54 -8.42 3.93 -1.57
CA ASN A 54 -9.73 3.72 -0.96
C ASN A 54 -9.56 3.42 0.54
N LEU A 55 -10.28 4.15 1.38
CA LEU A 55 -10.21 4.01 2.84
C LEU A 55 -10.97 2.77 3.35
N GLY A 56 -11.92 2.23 2.58
CA GLY A 56 -12.82 1.18 3.04
C GLY A 56 -13.56 1.63 4.31
N SER A 57 -13.33 0.92 5.42
CA SER A 57 -13.88 1.25 6.74
C SER A 57 -12.94 2.07 7.62
N ALA A 58 -11.77 2.49 7.11
CA ALA A 58 -10.82 3.29 7.86
C ALA A 58 -11.32 4.73 8.05
N THR A 59 -10.96 5.34 9.17
CA THR A 59 -11.21 6.75 9.42
C THR A 59 -10.43 7.63 8.46
N ALA A 60 -11.10 8.62 7.88
CA ALA A 60 -10.48 9.62 7.02
C ALA A 60 -9.48 10.52 7.78
N PRO A 61 -8.25 10.71 7.27
CA PRO A 61 -7.34 11.73 7.78
C PRO A 61 -7.77 13.14 7.36
N LYS A 62 -7.16 14.19 7.93
CA LYS A 62 -7.43 15.56 7.50
C LYS A 62 -6.54 15.94 6.30
N VAL A 63 -7.06 16.83 5.45
CA VAL A 63 -6.25 17.44 4.39
C VAL A 63 -5.09 18.22 5.04
N GLY A 64 -3.88 18.05 4.51
CA GLY A 64 -2.65 18.62 5.04
C GLY A 64 -1.88 17.69 5.99
N ASP A 65 -2.52 16.67 6.58
CA ASP A 65 -1.84 15.73 7.47
C ASP A 65 -0.78 14.94 6.68
N LYS A 66 0.41 14.79 7.26
CA LYS A 66 1.42 13.85 6.74
C LYS A 66 1.13 12.46 7.30
N VAL A 67 0.74 11.54 6.43
CA VAL A 67 0.32 10.19 6.80
C VAL A 67 1.23 9.13 6.16
N THR A 68 1.29 7.95 6.78
CA THR A 68 1.76 6.72 6.15
C THR A 68 0.59 5.76 6.07
N ILE A 69 0.18 5.41 4.86
CA ILE A 69 -0.90 4.47 4.61
C ILE A 69 -0.29 3.12 4.24
N THR A 70 -0.57 2.10 5.05
CA THR A 70 -0.29 0.70 4.70
C THR A 70 -1.51 0.13 3.99
N TYR A 71 -1.32 -0.47 2.82
CA TYR A 71 -2.41 -1.00 2.01
C TYR A 71 -2.01 -2.33 1.35
N THR A 72 -3.00 -3.09 0.92
CA THR A 72 -2.82 -4.31 0.13
C THR A 72 -3.49 -4.10 -1.22
N MET A 73 -2.82 -4.47 -2.31
CA MET A 73 -3.42 -4.42 -3.63
C MET A 73 -4.37 -5.61 -3.81
N THR A 74 -5.63 -5.34 -4.15
CA THR A 74 -6.66 -6.36 -4.38
C THR A 74 -7.18 -6.25 -5.81
N ALA A 75 -7.18 -7.37 -6.54
CA ALA A 75 -7.81 -7.43 -7.86
C ALA A 75 -9.33 -7.49 -7.71
N THR A 76 -10.06 -6.63 -8.43
CA THR A 76 -11.53 -6.61 -8.42
C THR A 76 -12.14 -7.52 -9.50
N SER A 77 -11.43 -7.73 -10.61
CA SER A 77 -11.79 -8.67 -11.66
C SER A 77 -10.54 -9.17 -12.36
N VAL A 78 -10.58 -10.42 -12.84
CA VAL A 78 -9.53 -11.03 -13.64
C VAL A 78 -10.17 -11.65 -14.87
N GLU A 79 -9.86 -11.10 -16.05
CA GLU A 79 -10.29 -11.66 -17.33
C GLU A 79 -9.10 -12.34 -18.02
N VAL A 80 -9.26 -13.62 -18.39
CA VAL A 80 -8.25 -14.37 -19.14
C VAL A 80 -8.71 -14.54 -20.58
N LYS A 81 -8.13 -13.76 -21.50
CA LYS A 81 -8.43 -13.86 -22.92
C LYS A 81 -7.53 -14.92 -23.57
N GLY A 82 -8.13 -16.06 -23.96
CA GLY A 82 -7.47 -17.08 -24.78
C GLY A 82 -6.77 -18.23 -24.04
N ALA A 83 -7.36 -18.75 -22.96
CA ALA A 83 -6.83 -19.95 -22.30
C ALA A 83 -6.79 -21.13 -23.29
N ALA A 84 -5.60 -21.42 -23.84
CA ALA A 84 -5.34 -22.66 -24.53
C ALA A 84 -5.64 -23.81 -23.57
N LYS A 85 -6.45 -24.76 -24.05
CA LYS A 85 -6.89 -25.98 -23.36
C LYS A 85 -5.71 -26.62 -22.63
N ALA A 86 -5.78 -26.68 -21.31
CA ALA A 86 -4.79 -27.38 -20.49
C ALA A 86 -4.65 -28.82 -20.99
N GLU A 87 -3.46 -29.18 -21.48
CA GLU A 87 -3.11 -30.57 -21.75
C GLU A 87 -3.07 -31.32 -20.41
N LYS A 88 -3.91 -32.35 -20.33
CA LYS A 88 -4.05 -33.28 -19.21
C LYS A 88 -2.68 -33.85 -18.83
N PRO A 89 -2.28 -33.88 -17.53
CA PRO A 89 -1.05 -34.54 -17.15
C PRO A 89 -1.19 -36.04 -17.45
N ALA A 90 -0.32 -36.53 -18.34
CA ALA A 90 -0.18 -37.96 -18.60
C ALA A 90 0.29 -38.64 -17.31
N LYS A 91 -0.59 -39.52 -16.81
CA LYS A 91 -0.30 -40.55 -15.84
C LYS A 91 0.93 -41.36 -16.27
N ALA A 92 2.09 -41.10 -15.67
CA ALA A 92 3.20 -42.07 -15.58
C ALA A 92 3.20 -42.60 -14.13
N ALA A 93 2.42 -43.65 -13.85
CA ALA A 93 2.84 -45.05 -13.92
C ALA A 93 3.87 -45.43 -12.85
N LYS A 94 3.37 -46.13 -11.81
CA LYS A 94 4.13 -46.89 -10.80
C LYS A 94 5.13 -47.86 -11.47
N LYS A 95 6.35 -47.93 -10.94
CA LYS A 95 7.19 -49.14 -10.79
C LYS A 95 8.05 -48.88 -9.53
N LYS A 96 7.70 -49.48 -8.39
CA LYS A 96 8.07 -50.82 -7.90
C LYS A 96 9.57 -50.95 -7.69
#